data_AF-A0AAE5VP76-F1
#
_entry.id   AF-A0AAE5VP76-F1
#
_cell.length_a   1.000
_cell.length_b   1.000
_cell.length_c   1.000
_cell.angle_alpha   90.00
_cell.angle_beta   90.00
_cell.angle_gamma   90.00
#
_symmetry.space_group_name_H-M   'P 1'
#
loop_
_entity.id
_entity.type
_entity.pdbx_description
1 polymer ?
#
loop_
_entity_poly.entity_id
_entity_poly.type
_entity_poly.pdbx_seq_one_letter_code
_entity_poly.pdbx_strand_id
1 'polypeptide(L)'
;MRKSSRKPFHFLKDGIIAALILVMGTLIAAKLDGMNQERFAGRFSAVDGDTLAYDGKRLRLIGIDAPEMSQNCMSNGAEWPCGARAKDYLKMLLQTGAVECSGNDRDRYKRLLVRCSIGDKDIAGEMVSGGFAVTTEYFLFSSEQALAQARRAGIWAGTFENPRDWRREHKAADMDVPLAGVISLVRHVLGW
;
A
#
# COMPACT_ATOMS: atom_id res chain seq x y z
N MET A 1 32.17 -67.79 20.13
CA MET A 1 32.26 -66.31 20.20
C MET A 1 31.94 -65.72 18.84
N ARG A 2 30.80 -65.03 18.65
CA ARG A 2 30.42 -64.41 17.37
C ARG A 2 30.28 -62.90 17.60
N LYS A 3 31.25 -62.13 17.10
CA LYS A 3 31.29 -60.66 17.20
C LYS A 3 30.17 -60.09 16.32
N SER A 4 29.13 -59.55 16.96
CA SER A 4 28.07 -58.81 16.28
C SER A 4 28.62 -57.45 15.83
N SER A 5 28.95 -57.34 14.55
CA SER A 5 29.37 -56.08 13.92
C SER A 5 28.13 -55.23 13.66
N ARG A 6 27.91 -54.20 14.50
CA ARG A 6 26.86 -53.20 14.25
C ARG A 6 27.30 -52.34 13.05
N LYS A 7 26.50 -52.36 11.99
CA LYS A 7 26.80 -51.69 10.72
C LYS A 7 26.80 -50.16 10.87
N PRO A 8 27.83 -49.43 10.38
CA PRO A 8 27.95 -47.97 10.47
C PRO A 8 26.97 -47.20 9.56
N PHE A 9 26.16 -47.92 8.77
CA PHE A 9 25.33 -47.36 7.71
C PHE A 9 24.04 -46.66 8.20
N HIS A 10 23.63 -46.88 9.46
CA HIS A 10 22.45 -46.22 10.04
C HIS A 10 22.75 -44.78 10.49
N PHE A 11 23.90 -44.54 11.11
CA PHE A 11 24.27 -43.22 11.62
C PHE A 11 24.33 -42.12 10.54
N LEU A 12 24.81 -42.44 9.33
CA LEU A 12 24.83 -41.50 8.22
C LEU A 12 23.42 -41.18 7.69
N LYS A 13 22.57 -42.21 7.57
CA LYS A 13 21.17 -42.05 7.14
C LYS A 13 20.35 -41.27 8.17
N ASP A 14 20.50 -41.61 9.45
CA ASP A 14 19.81 -40.95 10.55
C ASP A 14 20.25 -39.48 10.68
N GLY A 15 21.54 -39.19 10.45
CA GLY A 15 22.06 -37.82 10.37
C GLY A 15 21.50 -37.02 9.20
N ILE A 16 21.38 -37.64 8.01
CA ILE A 16 20.74 -37.00 6.84
C ILE A 16 19.26 -36.74 7.11
N ILE A 17 18.53 -37.71 7.67
CA ILE A 17 17.11 -37.54 8.01
C ILE A 17 16.92 -36.42 9.04
N ALA A 18 17.75 -36.38 10.09
CA ALA A 18 17.70 -35.30 11.08
C ALA A 18 17.99 -33.93 10.46
N ALA A 19 18.98 -33.83 9.57
CA ALA A 19 19.27 -32.59 8.85
C ALA A 19 18.11 -32.14 7.95
N LEU A 20 17.48 -33.08 7.23
CA LEU A 20 16.32 -32.79 6.39
C LEU A 20 15.11 -32.33 7.22
N ILE A 21 14.86 -32.96 8.38
CA ILE A 21 13.80 -32.54 9.31
C ILE A 21 14.06 -31.14 9.85
N LEU A 22 15.30 -30.83 10.24
CA LEU A 22 15.68 -29.48 10.69
C LEU A 22 15.46 -28.43 9.59
N VAL A 23 15.92 -28.71 8.37
CA VAL A 23 15.71 -27.81 7.22
C VAL A 23 14.21 -27.61 6.97
N MET A 24 13.43 -28.68 6.90
CA MET A 24 11.98 -28.57 6.71
C MET A 24 11.31 -27.79 7.84
N GLY A 25 11.70 -28.03 9.09
CA GLY A 25 11.23 -27.28 10.26
C GLY A 25 11.52 -25.79 10.16
N THR A 26 12.72 -25.41 9.72
CA THR A 26 13.07 -23.99 9.50
C THR A 26 12.26 -23.33 8.38
N LEU A 27 12.00 -24.04 7.28
CA LEU A 27 11.18 -23.53 6.17
C LEU A 27 9.73 -23.33 6.59
N ILE A 28 9.18 -24.27 7.38
CA ILE A 28 7.82 -24.16 7.94
C ILE A 28 7.73 -22.97 8.89
N ALA A 29 8.68 -22.81 9.82
CA ALA A 29 8.71 -21.68 10.75
C ALA A 29 8.78 -20.33 10.00
N ALA A 30 9.66 -20.23 9.00
CA ALA A 30 9.76 -19.02 8.17
C ALA A 30 8.47 -18.70 7.40
N LYS A 31 7.70 -19.72 6.98
CA LYS A 31 6.42 -19.52 6.29
C LYS A 31 5.32 -19.08 7.26
N LEU A 32 5.30 -19.62 8.48
CA LEU A 32 4.32 -19.28 9.51
C LEU A 32 4.46 -17.83 9.98
N ASP A 33 5.68 -17.31 10.11
CA ASP A 33 5.91 -15.91 10.45
C ASP A 33 5.28 -14.96 9.41
N GLY A 34 5.36 -15.31 8.12
CA GLY A 34 4.72 -14.55 7.05
C GLY A 34 3.19 -14.63 7.03
N MET A 35 2.57 -15.56 7.76
CA MET A 35 1.10 -15.65 7.86
C MET A 35 0.53 -14.79 8.99
N ASN A 36 1.38 -14.28 9.89
CA ASN A 36 0.92 -13.46 11.00
C ASN A 36 0.63 -12.03 10.53
N GLN A 37 -0.65 -11.67 10.50
CA GLN A 37 -1.10 -10.33 10.15
C GLN A 37 -0.97 -9.41 11.37
N GLU A 38 -0.24 -8.29 11.24
CA GLU A 38 -0.33 -7.20 12.21
C GLU A 38 -1.75 -6.63 12.17
N ARG A 39 -2.44 -6.61 13.32
CA ARG A 39 -3.79 -6.06 13.45
C ARG A 39 -3.76 -4.73 14.18
N PHE A 40 -4.53 -3.78 13.68
CA PHE A 40 -4.67 -2.43 14.23
C PHE A 40 -6.15 -2.12 14.40
N ALA A 41 -6.52 -1.60 15.55
CA ALA A 41 -7.87 -1.15 15.82
C ALA A 41 -7.79 0.16 16.60
N GLY A 42 -8.70 1.09 16.31
CA GLY A 42 -8.78 2.36 17.02
C GLY A 42 -8.87 3.56 16.09
N ARG A 43 -8.18 4.66 16.46
CA ARG A 43 -8.32 5.94 15.77
C ARG A 43 -7.28 6.10 14.67
N PHE A 44 -7.75 6.09 13.43
CA PHE A 44 -6.94 6.36 12.24
C PHE A 44 -7.16 7.79 11.76
N SER A 45 -6.22 8.29 10.96
CA SER A 45 -6.39 9.55 10.24
C SER A 45 -5.93 9.40 8.79
N ALA A 46 -6.58 10.11 7.87
CA ALA A 46 -6.20 10.11 6.46
C ALA A 46 -4.99 11.02 6.23
N VAL A 47 -3.91 10.48 5.68
CA VAL A 47 -2.74 11.26 5.27
C VAL A 47 -2.95 11.84 3.87
N ASP A 48 -3.41 11.00 2.96
CA ASP A 48 -3.78 11.26 1.56
C ASP A 48 -4.96 10.32 1.18
N GLY A 49 -5.25 10.14 -0.11
CA GLY A 49 -6.39 9.34 -0.57
C GLY A 49 -6.23 7.82 -0.46
N ASP A 50 -5.03 7.28 -0.20
CA ASP A 50 -4.81 5.84 -0.06
C ASP A 50 -3.90 5.44 1.11
N THR A 51 -3.49 6.41 1.93
CA THR A 51 -2.62 6.22 3.09
C THR A 51 -3.27 6.69 4.38
N LEU A 52 -3.27 5.81 5.38
CA LEU A 52 -3.71 6.04 6.74
C LEU A 52 -2.52 6.28 7.67
N ALA A 53 -2.73 7.06 8.73
CA ALA A 53 -1.84 7.17 9.88
C ALA A 53 -2.48 6.56 11.12
N TYR A 54 -1.69 5.73 11.82
CA TYR A 54 -2.05 5.07 13.08
C TYR A 54 -0.81 5.03 13.97
N ASP A 55 -0.88 5.64 15.16
CA ASP A 55 0.20 5.61 16.16
C ASP A 55 1.60 5.93 15.58
N GLY A 56 1.68 7.02 14.80
CA GLY A 56 2.92 7.44 14.12
C GLY A 56 3.33 6.60 12.90
N LYS A 57 2.66 5.47 12.63
CA LYS A 57 2.91 4.62 11.45
C LYS A 57 2.07 5.07 10.26
N ARG A 58 2.61 4.89 9.05
CA ARG A 58 1.88 5.04 7.79
C ARG A 58 1.50 3.67 7.23
N LEU A 59 0.22 3.49 6.94
CA LEU A 59 -0.38 2.27 6.42
C LEU A 59 -0.98 2.57 5.04
N ARG A 60 -0.64 1.80 4.02
CA ARG A 60 -1.17 1.97 2.66
C ARG A 60 -2.29 0.97 2.41
N LEU A 61 -3.43 1.46 1.94
CA LEU A 61 -4.54 0.62 1.51
C LEU A 61 -4.13 -0.19 0.27
N ILE A 62 -4.42 -1.49 0.29
CA ILE A 62 -4.12 -2.39 -0.82
C ILE A 62 -5.20 -2.35 -1.91
N GLY A 63 -4.80 -2.66 -3.14
CA GLY A 63 -5.71 -2.82 -4.27
C GLY A 63 -6.21 -1.52 -4.91
N ILE A 64 -5.80 -0.36 -4.41
CA ILE A 64 -6.26 0.94 -4.92
C ILE A 64 -5.12 1.93 -5.13
N ASP A 65 -5.39 2.92 -5.98
CA ASP A 65 -4.56 4.08 -6.22
C ASP A 65 -5.42 5.34 -6.23
N ALA A 66 -5.18 6.26 -5.31
CA ALA A 66 -5.92 7.52 -5.25
C ALA A 66 -5.17 8.63 -5.99
N PRO A 67 -5.87 9.68 -6.49
CA PRO A 67 -5.21 10.85 -7.04
C PRO A 67 -4.22 11.44 -6.03
N GLU A 68 -3.05 11.86 -6.52
CA GLU A 68 -2.02 12.45 -5.66
C GLU A 68 -2.49 13.76 -5.05
N MET A 69 -1.97 14.16 -3.89
CA MET A 69 -2.50 15.31 -3.13
C MET A 69 -2.59 16.62 -3.93
N SER A 70 -1.63 16.86 -4.83
CA SER A 70 -1.57 18.03 -5.71
C SER A 70 -2.20 17.80 -7.09
N GLN A 71 -2.77 16.62 -7.33
CA GLN A 71 -3.42 16.29 -8.59
C GLN A 71 -4.78 16.96 -8.68
N ASN A 72 -5.00 17.63 -9.80
CA ASN A 72 -6.27 18.19 -10.20
C ASN A 72 -6.91 17.35 -11.31
N CYS A 73 -8.24 17.37 -11.36
CA CYS A 73 -9.04 16.67 -12.34
C CYS A 73 -10.01 17.67 -13.01
N MET A 74 -10.60 17.29 -14.14
CA MET A 74 -11.57 18.12 -14.85
C MET A 74 -12.97 17.57 -14.67
N SER A 75 -13.93 18.45 -14.40
CA SER A 75 -15.37 18.12 -14.40
C SER A 75 -16.18 19.33 -14.85
N ASN A 76 -17.13 19.13 -15.76
CA ASN A 76 -17.96 20.21 -16.33
C ASN A 76 -17.16 21.41 -16.86
N GLY A 77 -15.98 21.15 -17.45
CA GLY A 77 -15.11 22.19 -18.00
C GLY A 77 -14.31 22.98 -16.95
N ALA A 78 -14.41 22.63 -15.68
CA ALA A 78 -13.66 23.26 -14.59
C ALA A 78 -12.68 22.28 -13.94
N GLU A 79 -11.52 22.80 -13.57
CA GLU A 79 -10.53 22.07 -12.80
C GLU A 79 -10.93 22.02 -11.32
N TRP A 80 -10.67 20.89 -10.65
CA TRP A 80 -10.94 20.71 -9.23
C TRP A 80 -9.89 19.82 -8.55
N PRO A 81 -9.61 20.04 -7.24
CA PRO A 81 -8.50 19.39 -6.54
C PRO A 81 -8.86 17.96 -6.10
N CYS A 82 -8.89 17.03 -7.05
CA CYS A 82 -9.33 15.66 -6.80
C CYS A 82 -8.47 14.90 -5.81
N GLY A 83 -7.17 15.17 -5.72
CA GLY A 83 -6.29 14.64 -4.67
C GLY A 83 -6.72 15.00 -3.26
N ALA A 84 -6.92 16.30 -3.02
CA ALA A 84 -7.40 16.80 -1.73
C ALA A 84 -8.79 16.25 -1.39
N ARG A 85 -9.68 16.16 -2.38
CA ARG A 85 -11.02 15.61 -2.19
C ARG A 85 -11.03 14.10 -1.91
N ALA A 86 -10.11 13.33 -2.50
CA ALA A 86 -9.95 11.91 -2.19
C ALA A 86 -9.54 11.71 -0.72
N LYS A 87 -8.60 12.51 -0.22
CA LYS A 87 -8.25 12.54 1.21
C LYS A 87 -9.44 12.90 2.10
N ASP A 88 -10.20 13.93 1.73
CA ASP A 88 -11.39 14.34 2.50
C ASP A 88 -12.45 13.24 2.55
N TYR A 89 -12.64 12.52 1.43
CA TYR A 89 -13.55 11.37 1.38
C TYR A 89 -13.07 10.23 2.28
N LEU A 90 -11.78 9.87 2.23
CA LEU A 90 -11.21 8.87 3.15
C LEU A 90 -11.40 9.30 4.61
N LYS A 91 -11.11 10.56 4.92
CA LYS A 91 -11.32 11.13 6.27
C LYS A 91 -12.77 10.99 6.72
N MET A 92 -13.74 11.22 5.83
CA MET A 92 -15.16 11.06 6.12
C MET A 92 -15.50 9.59 6.41
N LEU A 93 -15.02 8.64 5.58
CA LEU A 93 -15.23 7.21 5.82
C LEU A 93 -14.72 6.79 7.21
N LEU A 94 -13.52 7.21 7.60
CA LEU A 94 -12.92 6.89 8.91
C LEU A 94 -13.74 7.42 10.10
N GLN A 95 -14.66 8.37 9.89
CA GLN A 95 -15.53 8.91 10.94
C GLN A 95 -16.85 8.14 11.07
N THR A 96 -17.15 7.22 10.16
CA THR A 96 -18.45 6.51 10.11
C THR A 96 -18.54 5.34 11.09
N GLY A 97 -17.43 4.88 11.67
CA GLY A 97 -17.44 3.79 12.63
C GLY A 97 -16.05 3.38 13.12
N ALA A 98 -15.99 2.26 13.83
CA ALA A 98 -14.74 1.67 14.29
C ALA A 98 -13.98 1.05 13.11
N VAL A 99 -12.74 1.46 12.94
CA VAL A 99 -11.86 0.97 11.86
C VAL A 99 -10.98 -0.14 12.40
N GLU A 100 -10.93 -1.24 11.65
CA GLU A 100 -10.03 -2.35 11.87
C GLU A 100 -9.17 -2.53 10.62
N CYS A 101 -7.85 -2.64 10.81
CA CYS A 101 -6.90 -2.86 9.72
C CYS A 101 -6.05 -4.10 10.02
N SER A 102 -5.68 -4.84 8.96
CA SER A 102 -4.73 -5.94 9.06
C SER A 102 -3.77 -5.96 7.87
N GLY A 103 -2.50 -6.26 8.13
CA GLY A 103 -1.46 -6.34 7.11
C GLY A 103 -0.18 -7.03 7.60
N ASN A 104 0.58 -7.63 6.70
CA ASN A 104 1.85 -8.32 6.98
C ASN A 104 2.97 -7.92 5.99
N ASP A 105 2.61 -7.37 4.83
CA ASP A 105 3.56 -7.00 3.78
C ASP A 105 3.89 -5.51 3.79
N ARG A 106 5.06 -5.14 3.29
CA ARG A 106 5.50 -3.74 3.21
C ARG A 106 5.84 -3.34 1.79
N ASP A 107 5.52 -2.11 1.43
CA ASP A 107 5.92 -1.54 0.14
C ASP A 107 7.42 -1.16 0.14
N ARG A 108 7.92 -0.74 -1.03
CA ARG A 108 9.32 -0.30 -1.19
C ARG A 108 9.71 0.90 -0.31
N TYR A 109 8.74 1.66 0.18
CA TYR A 109 8.90 2.79 1.08
C TYR A 109 8.70 2.41 2.55
N LYS A 110 8.66 1.11 2.85
CA LYS A 110 8.52 0.52 4.19
C LYS A 110 7.17 0.80 4.87
N ARG A 111 6.16 1.28 4.14
CA ARG A 111 4.78 1.38 4.63
C ARG A 111 4.17 0.00 4.69
N LEU A 112 3.43 -0.29 5.76
CA LEU A 112 2.68 -1.55 5.86
C LEU A 112 1.48 -1.49 4.90
N LEU A 113 1.35 -2.52 4.08
CA LEU A 113 0.22 -2.75 3.20
C LEU A 113 -0.91 -3.36 4.02
N VAL A 114 -2.07 -2.72 4.05
CA VAL A 114 -3.19 -3.12 4.90
C VAL A 114 -4.51 -3.20 4.14
N ARG A 115 -5.34 -4.15 4.54
CA ARG A 115 -6.79 -4.11 4.30
C ARG A 115 -7.45 -3.52 5.54
N CYS A 116 -8.39 -2.60 5.34
CA CYS A 116 -9.12 -1.97 6.44
C CYS A 116 -10.62 -2.02 6.21
N SER A 117 -11.40 -2.20 7.28
CA SER A 117 -12.84 -2.25 7.24
C SER A 117 -13.51 -1.45 8.35
N ILE A 118 -14.78 -1.11 8.11
CA ILE A 118 -15.73 -0.58 9.10
C ILE A 118 -16.94 -1.50 9.10
N GLY A 119 -17.05 -2.36 10.11
CA GLY A 119 -17.95 -3.52 10.05
C GLY A 119 -17.60 -4.39 8.83
N ASP A 120 -18.61 -4.66 8.00
CA ASP A 120 -18.45 -5.50 6.79
C ASP A 120 -17.99 -4.72 5.55
N LYS A 121 -17.78 -3.40 5.66
CA LYS A 121 -17.41 -2.55 4.52
C LYS A 121 -15.91 -2.40 4.42
N ASP A 122 -15.34 -2.78 3.28
CA ASP A 122 -13.92 -2.54 2.97
C ASP A 122 -13.71 -1.07 2.58
N ILE A 123 -12.81 -0.37 3.29
CA ILE A 123 -12.55 1.06 3.07
C ILE A 123 -12.01 1.32 1.66
N ALA A 124 -11.14 0.45 1.14
CA ALA A 124 -10.60 0.61 -0.20
C ALA A 124 -11.69 0.41 -1.26
N GLY A 125 -12.60 -0.54 -1.03
CA GLY A 125 -13.81 -0.72 -1.85
C GLY A 125 -14.72 0.52 -1.83
N GLU A 126 -14.94 1.12 -0.66
CA GLU A 126 -15.73 2.35 -0.51
C GLU A 126 -15.07 3.56 -1.20
N MET A 127 -13.74 3.67 -1.16
CA MET A 127 -12.97 4.67 -1.92
C MET A 127 -13.19 4.56 -3.43
N VAL A 128 -13.14 3.32 -3.95
CA VAL A 128 -13.34 3.04 -5.38
C VAL A 128 -14.80 3.27 -5.78
N SER A 129 -15.75 2.77 -5.00
CA SER A 129 -17.19 2.95 -5.23
C SER A 129 -17.62 4.43 -5.23
N GLY A 130 -16.99 5.24 -4.36
CA GLY A 130 -17.17 6.69 -4.34
C GLY A 130 -16.49 7.45 -5.48
N GLY A 131 -15.66 6.78 -6.28
CA GLY A 131 -14.90 7.39 -7.38
C GLY A 131 -13.73 8.25 -6.90
N PHE A 132 -13.15 7.96 -5.74
CA PHE A 132 -12.00 8.68 -5.19
C PHE A 132 -10.69 7.89 -5.25
N ALA A 133 -10.73 6.70 -5.84
CA ALA A 133 -9.57 5.90 -6.21
C ALA A 133 -9.88 5.03 -7.43
N VAL A 134 -8.83 4.61 -8.14
CA VAL A 134 -8.90 3.55 -9.16
C VAL A 134 -8.39 2.23 -8.57
N THR A 135 -8.88 1.10 -9.07
CA THR A 135 -8.29 -0.20 -8.69
C THR A 135 -6.94 -0.41 -9.36
N THR A 136 -5.97 -0.97 -8.62
CA THR A 136 -4.66 -1.36 -9.16
C THR A 136 -4.61 -2.81 -9.60
N GLU A 137 -5.58 -3.62 -9.19
CA GLU A 137 -5.61 -5.06 -9.42
C GLU A 137 -6.93 -5.44 -10.09
N TYR A 138 -6.86 -6.13 -11.23
CA TYR A 138 -8.04 -6.42 -12.05
C TYR A 138 -9.19 -7.12 -11.29
N PHE A 139 -8.85 -7.97 -10.31
CA PHE A 139 -9.85 -8.74 -9.56
C PHE A 139 -10.42 -8.01 -8.34
N LEU A 140 -9.73 -7.00 -7.81
CA LEU A 140 -10.17 -6.27 -6.63
C LEU A 140 -11.00 -5.05 -7.04
N PHE A 141 -12.16 -4.89 -6.40
CA PHE A 141 -13.01 -3.71 -6.50
C PHE A 141 -13.50 -3.37 -7.93
N SER A 142 -13.53 -4.34 -8.84
CA SER A 142 -13.90 -4.12 -10.23
C SER A 142 -15.38 -3.77 -10.39
N SER A 143 -16.26 -4.39 -9.59
CA SER A 143 -17.67 -4.05 -9.48
C SER A 143 -17.89 -2.61 -8.97
N GLU A 144 -17.13 -2.22 -7.97
CA GLU A 144 -17.18 -0.91 -7.33
C GLU A 144 -16.70 0.16 -8.31
N GLN A 145 -15.64 -0.12 -9.07
CA GLN A 145 -15.15 0.81 -10.09
C GLN A 145 -16.16 0.95 -11.23
N ALA A 146 -16.73 -0.15 -11.72
CA ALA A 146 -17.78 -0.12 -12.73
C ALA A 146 -19.00 0.69 -12.26
N LEU A 147 -19.38 0.55 -10.98
CA LEU A 147 -20.45 1.33 -10.37
C LEU A 147 -20.12 2.83 -10.32
N ALA A 148 -18.90 3.18 -9.90
CA ALA A 148 -18.43 4.57 -9.85
C ALA A 148 -18.40 5.22 -11.25
N GLN A 149 -17.94 4.47 -12.25
CA GLN A 149 -17.96 4.88 -13.66
C GLN A 149 -19.37 5.11 -14.18
N ALA A 150 -20.28 4.15 -13.97
CA ALA A 150 -21.67 4.24 -14.41
C ALA A 150 -22.41 5.42 -13.76
N ARG A 151 -22.09 5.73 -12.50
CA ARG A 151 -22.65 6.87 -11.75
C ARG A 151 -21.93 8.19 -12.00
N ARG A 152 -20.82 8.18 -12.75
CA ARG A 152 -19.95 9.35 -12.93
C ARG A 152 -19.53 9.97 -11.59
N ALA A 153 -19.19 9.11 -10.62
CA ALA A 153 -18.84 9.51 -9.26
C ALA A 153 -17.38 9.99 -9.17
N GLY A 154 -17.13 11.01 -8.33
CA GLY A 154 -15.79 11.52 -8.05
C GLY A 154 -14.99 11.86 -9.31
N ILE A 155 -13.81 11.26 -9.47
CA ILE A 155 -12.94 11.45 -10.65
C ILE A 155 -13.60 11.03 -11.96
N TRP A 156 -14.55 10.09 -11.93
CA TRP A 156 -15.30 9.64 -13.11
C TRP A 156 -16.38 10.63 -13.57
N ALA A 157 -16.58 11.76 -12.85
CA ALA A 157 -17.49 12.82 -13.28
C ALA A 157 -17.04 13.50 -14.58
N GLY A 158 -15.73 13.55 -14.82
CA GLY A 158 -15.14 14.09 -16.03
C GLY A 158 -13.87 13.36 -16.43
N THR A 159 -12.82 14.09 -16.78
CA THR A 159 -11.55 13.54 -17.23
C THR A 159 -10.48 13.72 -16.17
N PHE A 160 -9.64 12.71 -16.02
CA PHE A 160 -8.53 12.73 -15.10
C PHE A 160 -7.37 11.91 -15.68
N GLU A 161 -6.15 12.28 -15.31
CA GLU A 161 -4.98 11.46 -15.57
C GLU A 161 -4.95 10.32 -14.54
N ASN A 162 -4.60 9.10 -14.97
CA ASN A 162 -4.47 8.00 -14.01
C ASN A 162 -3.42 8.36 -12.94
N PRO A 163 -3.70 8.15 -11.63
CA PRO A 163 -2.76 8.56 -10.57
C PRO A 163 -1.35 8.01 -10.74
N ARG A 164 -1.20 6.80 -11.30
CA ARG A 164 0.11 6.21 -11.59
C ARG A 164 0.88 6.98 -12.65
N ASP A 165 0.19 7.41 -13.70
CA ASP A 165 0.79 8.17 -14.80
C ASP A 165 1.18 9.57 -14.32
N TRP A 166 0.28 10.24 -13.59
CA TRP A 166 0.53 11.56 -12.99
C TRP A 166 1.80 11.53 -12.14
N ARG A 167 1.94 10.49 -11.29
CA ARG A 167 3.11 10.29 -10.42
C ARG A 167 4.40 10.08 -11.21
N ARG A 168 4.36 9.43 -12.38
CA ARG A 168 5.54 9.18 -13.20
C ARG A 168 6.03 10.48 -13.82
N GLU A 169 5.11 11.32 -14.28
CA GLU A 169 5.41 12.57 -14.98
C GLU A 169 5.87 13.65 -13.99
N HIS A 170 5.22 13.77 -12.83
CA HIS A 170 5.54 14.79 -11.84
C HIS A 170 6.72 14.44 -10.94
N LYS A 171 7.10 13.15 -10.83
CA LYS A 171 8.38 12.76 -10.18
C LYS A 171 9.61 13.13 -11.00
N ALA A 172 9.51 13.18 -12.32
CA ALA A 172 10.61 13.62 -13.16
C ALA A 172 10.88 15.12 -12.98
N ALA A 173 9.82 15.93 -12.81
CA ALA A 173 9.91 17.37 -12.60
C ALA A 173 10.60 17.74 -11.26
N ASP A 174 10.40 16.97 -10.19
CA ASP A 174 11.11 17.18 -8.91
C ASP A 174 12.60 16.80 -8.97
N MET A 175 13.00 15.92 -9.89
CA MET A 175 14.42 15.53 -10.05
C MET A 175 15.24 16.53 -10.89
N ASP A 176 14.61 17.45 -11.62
CA ASP A 176 15.29 18.53 -12.36
C ASP A 176 15.55 19.79 -11.50
N VAL A 177 15.28 19.74 -10.19
CA VAL A 177 15.60 20.80 -9.22
C VAL A 177 16.78 20.48 -8.26
N PRO A 178 17.98 19.98 -8.68
CA PRO A 178 19.14 19.94 -7.78
C PRO A 178 20.21 21.00 -8.07
N LEU A 179 20.05 21.88 -9.06
CA LEU A 179 21.05 22.92 -9.38
C LEU A 179 20.63 24.36 -9.04
N ALA A 180 19.33 24.67 -8.99
CA ALA A 180 18.87 26.02 -8.64
C ALA A 180 19.21 26.39 -7.18
N GLY A 181 19.07 25.44 -6.25
CA GLY A 181 19.40 25.66 -4.83
C GLY A 181 20.89 25.81 -4.56
N VAL A 182 21.74 25.08 -5.28
CA VAL A 182 23.20 25.13 -5.12
C VAL A 182 23.77 26.41 -5.76
N ILE A 183 23.25 26.82 -6.92
CA ILE A 183 23.65 28.07 -7.58
C ILE A 183 23.23 29.29 -6.74
N SER A 184 22.04 29.26 -6.12
CA SER A 184 21.59 30.28 -5.16
C SER A 184 22.54 30.41 -3.96
N LEU A 185 22.98 29.28 -3.39
CA LEU A 185 23.89 29.24 -2.25
C LEU A 185 25.29 29.75 -2.62
N VAL A 186 25.83 29.34 -3.78
CA VAL A 186 27.14 29.79 -4.27
C VAL A 186 27.12 31.29 -4.58
N ARG A 187 26.02 31.82 -5.10
CA ARG A 187 25.86 33.25 -5.38
C ARG A 187 25.86 34.10 -4.11
N HIS A 188 25.20 33.64 -3.04
CA HIS A 188 25.21 34.32 -1.74
C HIS A 188 26.57 34.25 -1.04
N VAL A 189 27.34 33.18 -1.24
CA VAL A 189 28.67 33.01 -0.62
C VAL A 189 29.77 33.76 -1.38
N LEU A 190 29.64 33.94 -2.71
CA LEU A 190 30.67 34.56 -3.54
C LEU A 190 30.38 36.02 -3.94
N GLY A 191 29.24 36.59 -3.55
CA GLY A 191 29.00 38.04 -3.60
C GLY A 191 28.97 38.66 -5.00
N TRP A 192 28.22 38.07 -5.94
CA TRP A 192 27.87 38.63 -7.26
C TRP A 192 26.37 38.54 -7.56
#